data_AF-A0A850KS53-F1
#
_entry.id   AF-A0A850KS53-F1
#
_cell.length_a   1.000
_cell.length_b   1.000
_cell.length_c   1.000
_cell.angle_alpha   90.00
_cell.angle_beta   90.00
_cell.angle_gamma   90.00
#
_symmetry.space_group_name_H-M   'P 1'
#
loop_
_entity.id
_entity.type
_entity.pdbx_description
1 polymer ?
#
loop_
_entity_poly.entity_id
_entity_poly.type
_entity_poly.pdbx_seq_one_letter_code
_entity_poly.pdbx_strand_id
1 'polypeptide(L)'
;MTTKIKTNLLTATLFGLCATSAYADENDILVYARQSAIIAGGAQYCRADEDMIDEFVSKAEARIAYLAKDDYEKVLGKLEFKNVLAGASAKEPQKGCDAFVSDFEQTVRDAR
;
A
#
# COMPACT_ATOMS: atom_id res chain seq x y z
N MET A 1 -4.79 -53.06 -40.18
CA MET A 1 -4.12 -53.49 -38.94
C MET A 1 -3.34 -52.31 -38.40
N THR A 2 -3.59 -52.01 -37.13
CA THR A 2 -3.26 -50.82 -36.34
C THR A 2 -1.78 -50.58 -36.07
N THR A 3 -1.35 -49.33 -36.12
CA THR A 3 -0.33 -48.83 -35.17
C THR A 3 -0.48 -47.32 -34.93
N LYS A 4 -1.21 -46.97 -33.86
CA LYS A 4 -1.16 -45.64 -33.23
C LYS A 4 0.01 -45.65 -32.25
N ILE A 5 1.07 -44.89 -32.53
CA ILE A 5 2.14 -44.65 -31.55
C ILE A 5 1.67 -43.51 -30.64
N LYS A 6 1.46 -43.85 -29.37
CA LYS A 6 1.03 -42.94 -28.31
C LYS A 6 2.21 -42.07 -27.88
N THR A 7 2.15 -40.78 -28.18
CA THR A 7 3.07 -39.77 -27.64
C THR A 7 2.69 -39.49 -26.19
N ASN A 8 3.34 -40.16 -25.24
CA ASN A 8 3.27 -39.79 -23.82
C ASN A 8 4.25 -38.63 -23.59
N LEU A 9 3.76 -37.39 -23.70
CA LEU A 9 4.50 -36.21 -23.27
C LEU A 9 4.08 -35.91 -21.82
N LEU A 10 4.87 -36.42 -20.87
CA LEU A 10 4.71 -36.13 -19.45
C LEU A 10 5.11 -34.67 -19.20
N THR A 11 4.09 -33.88 -18.87
CA THR A 11 4.15 -32.58 -18.20
C THR A 11 5.02 -32.63 -16.95
N ALA A 12 6.11 -31.86 -16.94
CA ALA A 12 6.81 -31.47 -15.71
C ALA A 12 6.93 -29.95 -15.69
N THR A 13 5.81 -29.27 -15.47
CA THR A 13 5.77 -27.84 -15.21
C THR A 13 6.25 -27.61 -13.77
N LEU A 14 7.56 -27.48 -13.59
CA LEU A 14 8.17 -26.98 -12.35
C LEU A 14 7.90 -25.48 -12.24
N PHE A 15 6.69 -25.10 -11.86
CA PHE A 15 6.45 -23.80 -11.24
C PHE A 15 7.00 -23.87 -9.82
N GLY A 16 8.32 -23.69 -9.71
CA GLY A 16 8.98 -23.29 -8.48
C GLY A 16 8.53 -21.89 -8.12
N LEU A 17 7.31 -21.77 -7.57
CA LEU A 17 6.89 -20.61 -6.78
C LEU A 17 7.71 -20.64 -5.48
N CYS A 18 8.99 -20.27 -5.57
CA CYS A 18 9.63 -19.60 -4.46
C CYS A 18 8.94 -18.24 -4.35
N ALA A 19 7.80 -18.24 -3.65
CA ALA A 19 7.32 -17.05 -2.98
C ALA A 19 8.40 -16.68 -1.96
N THR A 20 9.41 -15.93 -2.40
CA THR A 20 10.27 -15.21 -1.47
C THR A 20 9.33 -14.29 -0.72
N SER A 21 9.10 -14.66 0.53
CA SER A 21 8.45 -13.85 1.55
C SER A 21 9.22 -12.54 1.56
N ALA A 22 8.71 -11.54 0.83
CA ALA A 22 9.12 -10.16 1.02
C ALA A 22 8.61 -9.80 2.42
N TYR A 23 9.43 -10.08 3.42
CA TYR A 23 9.35 -9.40 4.69
C TYR A 23 9.52 -7.93 4.33
N ALA A 24 8.39 -7.23 4.17
CA ALA A 24 8.36 -5.79 4.02
C ALA A 24 8.94 -5.25 5.33
N ASP A 25 10.21 -4.89 5.29
CA ASP A 25 10.84 -4.15 6.37
C ASP A 25 10.00 -2.89 6.58
N GLU A 26 9.40 -2.72 7.76
CA GLU A 26 8.67 -1.49 8.09
C GLU A 26 9.60 -0.25 8.07
N ASN A 27 10.92 -0.45 7.98
CA ASN A 27 11.88 0.62 7.71
C ASN A 27 11.99 1.00 6.22
N ASP A 28 11.31 0.31 5.31
CA ASP A 28 11.26 0.71 3.90
C ASP A 28 10.33 1.93 3.74
N ILE A 29 10.95 3.08 3.47
CA ILE A 29 10.28 4.36 3.21
C ILE A 29 9.16 4.25 2.17
N LEU A 30 9.29 3.39 1.16
CA LEU A 30 8.27 3.22 0.11
C LEU A 30 7.07 2.41 0.62
N VAL A 31 7.30 1.43 1.50
CA VAL A 31 6.22 0.68 2.15
C VAL A 31 5.42 1.61 3.05
N TYR A 32 6.10 2.38 3.90
CA TYR A 32 5.46 3.37 4.76
C TYR A 32 4.69 4.43 3.94
N ALA A 33 5.31 4.96 2.89
CA ALA A 33 4.68 5.94 2.00
C ALA A 33 3.39 5.39 1.37
N ARG A 34 3.43 4.17 0.82
CA ARG A 34 2.27 3.54 0.18
C ARG A 34 1.16 3.26 1.19
N GLN A 35 1.46 2.68 2.35
CA GLN A 35 0.46 2.35 3.36
C GLN A 35 -0.21 3.61 3.90
N SER A 36 0.57 4.63 4.23
CA SER A 36 0.05 5.92 4.72
C SER A 36 -0.82 6.59 3.65
N ALA A 37 -0.41 6.55 2.39
CA ALA A 37 -1.17 7.11 1.28
C ALA A 37 -2.50 6.37 1.04
N ILE A 38 -2.54 5.05 1.20
CA ILE A 38 -3.78 4.27 1.12
C ILE A 38 -4.77 4.70 2.22
N ILE A 39 -4.28 4.91 3.44
CA ILE A 39 -5.11 5.34 4.57
C ILE A 39 -5.65 6.76 4.32
N ALA A 40 -4.76 7.71 3.99
CA ALA A 40 -5.16 9.09 3.71
C ALA A 40 -6.11 9.18 2.51
N GLY A 41 -5.86 8.43 1.43
CA GLY A 41 -6.74 8.39 0.27
C GLY A 41 -8.10 7.79 0.57
N GLY A 42 -8.15 6.70 1.35
CA GLY A 42 -9.41 6.14 1.84
C GLY A 42 -10.21 7.15 2.67
N ALA A 43 -9.54 7.92 3.52
CA ALA A 43 -10.16 8.98 4.32
C ALA A 43 -10.71 10.11 3.43
N GLN A 44 -9.97 10.51 2.39
CA GLN A 44 -10.42 11.50 1.40
C GLN A 44 -11.63 11.01 0.60
N TYR A 45 -11.60 9.75 0.13
CA TYR A 45 -12.73 9.16 -0.60
C TYR A 45 -14.00 9.19 0.27
N CYS A 46 -13.87 8.78 1.52
CA CYS A 46 -14.96 8.70 2.48
C CYS A 46 -15.34 10.05 3.13
N ARG A 47 -14.64 11.14 2.77
CA ARG A 47 -14.87 12.48 3.32
C ARG A 47 -14.84 12.50 4.86
N ALA A 48 -13.83 11.86 5.43
CA ALA A 48 -13.53 12.01 6.86
C ALA A 48 -13.22 13.49 7.19
N ASP A 49 -13.14 13.80 8.48
CA ASP A 49 -12.80 15.15 8.95
C ASP A 49 -11.51 15.67 8.29
N GLU A 50 -11.61 16.83 7.62
CA GLU A 50 -10.54 17.39 6.79
C GLU A 50 -9.30 17.76 7.60
N ASP A 51 -9.48 18.30 8.81
CA ASP A 51 -8.39 18.65 9.70
C ASP A 51 -7.60 17.41 10.14
N MET A 52 -8.30 16.29 10.40
CA MET A 52 -7.65 15.01 10.71
C MET A 52 -6.91 14.42 9.51
N ILE A 53 -7.45 14.56 8.30
CA ILE A 53 -6.77 14.13 7.07
C ILE A 53 -5.48 14.93 6.88
N ASP A 54 -5.54 16.26 6.99
CA ASP A 54 -4.39 17.14 6.81
C ASP A 54 -3.31 16.92 7.88
N GLU A 55 -3.72 16.71 9.13
CA GLU A 55 -2.80 16.33 10.20
C GLU A 55 -2.10 15.00 9.90
N PHE A 56 -2.87 13.98 9.50
CA PHE A 56 -2.33 12.66 9.18
C PHE A 56 -1.35 12.73 8.00
N VAL A 57 -1.71 13.41 6.91
CA VAL A 57 -0.85 13.61 5.74
C VAL A 57 0.44 14.32 6.13
N SER A 58 0.35 15.39 6.94
CA SER A 58 1.51 16.14 7.40
C SER A 58 2.45 15.28 8.24
N LYS A 59 1.92 14.47 9.16
CA LYS A 59 2.68 13.51 9.97
C LYS A 59 3.33 12.43 9.11
N ALA A 60 2.61 11.89 8.12
CA ALA A 60 3.12 10.91 7.19
C ALA A 60 4.29 11.47 6.35
N GLU A 61 4.15 12.67 5.79
CA GLU A 61 5.23 13.32 5.05
C GLU A 61 6.46 13.60 5.93
N ALA A 62 6.26 14.01 7.18
CA ALA A 62 7.34 14.22 8.14
C ALA A 62 8.06 12.90 8.45
N ARG A 63 7.32 11.80 8.62
CA ARG A 63 7.90 10.48 8.87
C ARG A 63 8.65 9.93 7.66
N ILE A 64 8.14 10.14 6.44
CA ILE A 64 8.87 9.84 5.19
C ILE A 64 10.21 10.59 5.17
N ALA A 65 10.20 11.89 5.49
CA ALA A 65 11.42 12.68 5.53
C ALA A 65 12.40 12.22 6.62
N TYR A 66 11.89 11.72 7.75
CA TYR A 66 12.71 11.17 8.84
C TYR A 66 13.34 9.81 8.49
N LEU A 67 12.64 8.96 7.75
CA LEU A 67 13.11 7.63 7.36
C LEU A 67 14.11 7.65 6.20
N ALA A 68 14.12 8.72 5.41
CA ALA A 68 15.01 8.86 4.25
C ALA A 68 16.48 8.98 4.66
N LYS A 69 17.37 8.26 3.97
CA LYS A 69 18.82 8.37 4.18
C LYS A 69 19.44 9.62 3.54
N ASP A 70 18.83 10.07 2.44
CA ASP A 70 19.26 11.23 1.67
C ASP A 70 18.06 11.94 1.01
N ASP A 71 18.34 13.05 0.34
CA ASP A 71 17.30 13.83 -0.34
C ASP A 71 16.67 13.08 -1.52
N TYR A 72 17.38 12.15 -2.14
CA TYR A 72 16.85 11.35 -3.24
C TYR A 72 15.78 10.38 -2.74
N GLU A 73 16.07 9.59 -1.69
CA GLU A 73 15.10 8.71 -1.04
C GLU A 73 13.90 9.51 -0.52
N LYS A 74 14.12 10.68 0.07
CA LYS A 74 13.05 11.58 0.54
C LYS A 74 12.10 11.98 -0.59
N VAL A 75 12.65 12.40 -1.74
CA VAL A 75 11.85 12.77 -2.92
C VAL A 75 11.09 11.57 -3.45
N LEU A 76 11.75 10.40 -3.56
CA LEU A 76 11.09 9.16 -3.98
C LEU A 76 9.93 8.78 -3.06
N GLY A 77 10.13 8.80 -1.74
CA GLY A 77 9.09 8.48 -0.77
C GLY A 77 7.89 9.43 -0.87
N LYS A 78 8.14 10.74 -1.03
CA LYS A 78 7.07 11.72 -1.24
C LYS A 78 6.33 11.51 -2.56
N LEU A 79 7.03 11.14 -3.63
CA LEU A 79 6.44 10.91 -4.93
C LEU A 79 5.57 9.64 -4.93
N GLU A 80 6.05 8.57 -4.30
CA GLU A 80 5.26 7.35 -4.08
C GLU A 80 4.00 7.65 -3.26
N PHE A 81 4.13 8.37 -2.15
CA PHE A 81 2.99 8.76 -1.32
C PHE A 81 1.92 9.50 -2.13
N LYS A 82 2.31 10.53 -2.88
CA LYS A 82 1.37 11.35 -3.68
C LYS A 82 0.69 10.56 -4.79
N ASN A 83 1.43 9.70 -5.48
CA ASN A 83 0.88 8.87 -6.55
C ASN A 83 -0.16 7.88 -6.01
N VAL A 84 0.16 7.20 -4.91
CA VAL A 84 -0.73 6.24 -4.27
C VAL A 84 -1.94 6.95 -3.68
N LEU A 85 -1.75 8.13 -3.07
CA LEU A 85 -2.82 8.93 -2.48
C LEU A 85 -3.90 9.25 -3.52
N ALA A 86 -3.49 9.76 -4.68
CA ALA A 86 -4.41 10.09 -5.78
C ALA A 86 -5.20 8.88 -6.30
N GLY A 87 -4.58 7.69 -6.32
CA GLY A 87 -5.26 6.45 -6.69
C GLY A 87 -6.22 5.96 -5.61
N ALA A 88 -5.80 6.00 -4.34
CA ALA A 88 -6.60 5.56 -3.21
C ALA A 88 -7.80 6.48 -2.95
N SER A 89 -7.68 7.78 -3.21
CA SER A 89 -8.78 8.75 -3.08
C SER A 89 -9.86 8.60 -4.14
N ALA A 90 -9.67 7.73 -5.14
CA ALA A 90 -10.64 7.46 -6.20
C ALA A 90 -11.50 6.22 -5.95
N LYS A 91 -11.25 5.46 -4.86
CA LYS A 91 -11.95 4.19 -4.61
C LYS A 91 -12.31 4.00 -3.13
N GLU A 92 -13.50 3.45 -2.90
CA GLU A 92 -13.96 3.10 -1.57
C GLU A 92 -13.06 2.04 -0.89
N PRO A 93 -12.75 2.21 0.41
CA PRO A 93 -12.11 1.18 1.22
C PRO A 93 -12.93 -0.12 1.26
N GLN A 94 -12.25 -1.27 1.32
CA GLN A 94 -12.92 -2.59 1.27
C GLN A 94 -13.95 -2.83 2.39
N LYS A 95 -13.74 -2.22 3.56
CA LYS A 95 -14.64 -2.32 4.71
C LYS A 95 -15.82 -1.34 4.67
N GLY A 96 -15.95 -0.54 3.61
CA GLY A 96 -16.93 0.52 3.48
C GLY A 96 -16.54 1.78 4.27
N CYS A 97 -17.18 2.91 3.93
CA CYS A 97 -16.81 4.20 4.52
C CYS A 97 -17.10 4.33 6.02
N ASP A 98 -18.26 3.86 6.51
CA ASP A 98 -18.63 4.04 7.93
C ASP A 98 -17.62 3.38 8.89
N ALA A 99 -17.26 2.12 8.62
CA ALA A 99 -16.25 1.40 9.39
C ALA A 99 -14.83 1.94 9.14
N PHE A 100 -14.59 2.52 7.97
CA PHE A 100 -13.29 3.14 7.69
C PHE A 100 -13.05 4.40 8.49
N VAL A 101 -13.99 5.35 8.44
CA VAL A 101 -13.87 6.66 9.08
C VAL A 101 -13.70 6.51 10.59
N SER A 102 -14.52 5.66 11.23
CA SER A 102 -14.41 5.39 12.67
C SER A 102 -13.00 4.95 13.09
N ASP A 103 -12.41 3.99 12.37
CA ASP A 103 -11.07 3.49 12.68
C ASP A 103 -9.98 4.53 12.36
N PHE A 104 -10.13 5.26 11.25
CA PHE A 104 -9.20 6.31 10.84
C PHE A 104 -9.11 7.40 11.92
N GLU A 105 -10.25 7.95 12.32
CA GLU A 105 -10.28 9.02 13.31
C GLU A 105 -9.75 8.54 14.67
N GLN A 106 -10.07 7.30 15.07
CA GLN A 106 -9.53 6.72 16.30
C GLN A 106 -8.01 6.64 16.24
N THR A 107 -7.47 6.16 15.12
CA THR A 107 -6.02 6.06 14.89
C THR A 107 -5.33 7.43 14.96
N VAL A 108 -5.92 8.46 14.34
CA VAL A 108 -5.36 9.82 14.38
C VAL A 108 -5.39 10.38 15.80
N ARG A 109 -6.49 10.19 16.54
CA ARG A 109 -6.61 10.64 17.94
C ARG A 109 -5.61 9.96 18.87
N ASP A 110 -5.38 8.66 18.72
CA ASP A 110 -4.44 7.90 19.56
C ASP A 110 -2.97 8.23 19.26
N ALA A 111 -2.69 8.82 18.09
CA ALA A 111 -1.37 9.27 17.67
C ALA A 111 -1.09 10.76 17.97
N ARG A 112 -1.94 11.42 18.77
CA ARG A 112 -1.74 12.78 19.30
C ARG A 112 -1.09 12.74 20.68
#